data_AF-A0AAN0MP35-F1
#
_entry.id   AF-A0AAN0MP35-F1
#
_cell.length_a   1.000
_cell.length_b   1.000
_cell.length_c   1.000
_cell.angle_alpha   90.00
_cell.angle_beta   90.00
_cell.angle_gamma   90.00
#
_symmetry.space_group_name_H-M   'P 1'
#
loop_
_entity.id
_entity.type
_entity.pdbx_description
1 polymer ?
#
loop_
_entity_poly.entity_id
_entity_poly.type
_entity_poly.pdbx_seq_one_letter_code
_entity_poly.pdbx_strand_id
1 'polypeptide(L)'
;MKERIARLIDYMTAREALAQGFTNEGAMYGVPCWIGDVDSMGPMVATKWGPMGHFISLGHWIMGFMQSIRGDEPHFAIQIGAEIKR
;
A
#
# COMPACT_ATOMS: atom_id res chain seq x y z
N MET A 1 0.38 -24.37 -10.61
CA MET A 1 1.15 -23.38 -11.40
C MET A 1 0.94 -21.94 -10.90
N LYS A 2 -0.32 -21.48 -10.72
CA LYS A 2 -0.65 -20.16 -10.17
C LYS A 2 0.00 -19.86 -8.79
N GLU A 3 -0.01 -20.80 -7.85
CA GLU A 3 0.59 -20.60 -6.52
C GLU A 3 2.12 -20.48 -6.51
N ARG A 4 2.79 -21.06 -7.51
CA ARG A 4 4.24 -20.95 -7.67
C ARG A 4 4.64 -19.58 -8.20
N ILE A 5 3.84 -19.03 -9.13
CA ILE A 5 4.03 -17.68 -9.66
C ILE A 5 3.72 -16.65 -8.55
N ALA A 6 2.64 -16.82 -7.79
CA ALA A 6 2.30 -15.95 -6.65
C ALA A 6 3.44 -15.86 -5.62
N ARG A 7 4.12 -16.98 -5.31
CA ARG A 7 5.29 -17.01 -4.44
C ARG A 7 6.54 -16.38 -5.05
N LEU A 8 6.75 -16.56 -6.36
CA LEU A 8 7.87 -15.96 -7.09
C LEU A 8 7.79 -14.44 -7.14
N ILE A 9 6.58 -13.91 -7.05
CA ILE A 9 6.32 -12.49 -7.18
C ILE A 9 5.91 -11.85 -5.84
N ASP A 10 5.87 -12.62 -4.75
CA ASP A 10 5.46 -12.17 -3.41
C ASP A 10 4.10 -11.42 -3.43
N TYR A 11 3.09 -12.08 -4.01
CA TYR A 11 1.73 -11.56 -4.05
C TYR A 11 0.98 -11.92 -2.77
N MET A 12 0.51 -10.91 -2.05
CA MET A 12 -0.29 -11.06 -0.84
C MET A 12 -1.78 -11.13 -1.19
N THR A 13 -2.42 -12.24 -0.86
CA THR A 13 -3.86 -12.44 -1.08
C THR A 13 -4.71 -11.71 -0.04
N ALA A 14 -5.98 -11.46 -0.37
CA ALA A 14 -6.96 -10.87 0.56
C ALA A 14 -7.07 -11.64 1.89
N ARG A 15 -7.01 -12.98 1.83
CA ARG A 15 -7.07 -13.84 3.03
C ARG A 15 -5.85 -13.66 3.92
N GLU A 16 -4.65 -13.57 3.33
CA GLU A 16 -3.41 -13.33 4.07
C GLU A 16 -3.39 -11.91 4.65
N ALA A 17 -3.87 -10.92 3.89
CA ALA A 17 -3.99 -9.55 4.35
C ALA A 17 -4.94 -9.45 5.57
N LEU A 18 -6.12 -10.07 5.49
CA LEU A 18 -7.06 -10.15 6.63
C LEU A 18 -6.42 -10.84 7.85
N ALA A 19 -5.66 -11.92 7.64
CA ALA A 19 -4.97 -12.63 8.73
C ALA A 19 -3.86 -11.78 9.38
N GLN A 20 -3.31 -10.80 8.64
CA GLN A 20 -2.29 -9.86 9.12
C GLN A 20 -2.88 -8.56 9.69
N GLY A 21 -4.21 -8.42 9.75
CA GLY A 21 -4.88 -7.26 10.33
C GLY A 21 -5.19 -6.13 9.34
N PHE A 22 -5.00 -6.32 8.04
CA PHE A 22 -5.49 -5.38 7.02
C PHE A 22 -7.01 -5.47 6.87
N THR A 23 -7.67 -4.34 6.67
CA THR A 23 -9.13 -4.23 6.66
C THR A 23 -9.68 -3.77 5.31
N ASN A 24 -8.89 -3.00 4.55
CA ASN A 24 -9.32 -2.37 3.31
C ASN A 24 -8.35 -2.67 2.16
N GLU A 25 -8.90 -2.64 0.96
CA GLU A 25 -8.14 -2.35 -0.24
C GLU A 25 -7.86 -0.86 -0.33
N GLY A 26 -6.81 -0.47 -1.04
CA GLY A 26 -6.57 0.93 -1.34
C GLY A 26 -5.41 1.14 -2.28
N ALA A 27 -4.87 2.35 -2.27
CA ALA A 27 -3.70 2.69 -3.04
C ALA A 27 -2.83 3.72 -2.32
N MET A 28 -1.53 3.63 -2.53
CA MET A 28 -0.57 4.66 -2.11
C MET A 28 0.16 5.15 -3.35
N TYR A 29 0.10 6.45 -3.63
CA TYR A 29 0.61 7.03 -4.89
C TYR A 29 0.08 6.36 -6.17
N GLY A 30 -1.16 5.84 -6.12
CA GLY A 30 -1.79 5.10 -7.23
C GLY A 30 -1.38 3.63 -7.34
N VAL A 31 -0.45 3.15 -6.51
CA VAL A 31 -0.04 1.74 -6.45
C VAL A 31 -1.00 0.95 -5.56
N PRO A 32 -1.55 -0.19 -6.00
CA PRO A 32 -2.48 -0.99 -5.20
C PRO A 32 -1.86 -1.54 -3.91
N CYS A 33 -2.52 -1.28 -2.79
CA CYS A 33 -2.11 -1.70 -1.45
C CYS A 33 -3.26 -2.34 -0.66
N TRP A 34 -2.89 -3.07 0.38
CA TRP A 34 -3.74 -3.40 1.52
C TRP A 34 -3.54 -2.32 2.58
N ILE A 35 -4.63 -1.89 3.22
CA ILE A 35 -4.63 -0.86 4.25
C ILE A 35 -5.29 -1.42 5.51
N GLY A 36 -4.67 -1.22 6.65
CA GLY A 36 -5.19 -1.56 7.96
C GLY A 36 -5.09 -0.36 8.90
N ASP A 37 -5.76 -0.46 10.04
CA ASP A 37 -5.74 0.60 11.06
C ASP A 37 -6.10 1.99 10.50
N VAL A 38 -7.16 2.03 9.66
CA VAL A 38 -7.55 3.21 8.87
C VAL A 38 -7.94 4.43 9.71
N ASP A 39 -8.33 4.21 10.96
CA ASP A 39 -8.76 5.27 11.88
C ASP A 39 -7.63 5.81 12.75
N SER A 40 -6.40 5.29 12.61
CA SER A 40 -5.25 5.74 13.39
C SER A 40 -4.43 6.81 12.67
N MET A 41 -3.58 7.48 13.44
CA MET A 41 -2.61 8.47 12.92
C MET A 41 -1.48 7.82 12.10
N GLY A 42 -1.44 6.49 12.01
CA GLY A 42 -0.40 5.73 11.32
C GLY A 42 -0.98 4.48 10.65
N PRO A 43 -1.76 4.64 9.56
CA PRO A 43 -2.37 3.51 8.89
C PRO A 43 -1.31 2.51 8.41
N MET A 44 -1.61 1.23 8.57
CA MET A 44 -0.78 0.16 8.06
C MET A 44 -0.95 0.06 6.55
N VAL A 45 0.15 0.03 5.80
CA VAL A 45 0.12 -0.09 4.33
C VAL A 45 1.08 -1.18 3.88
N ALA A 46 0.58 -2.12 3.08
CA ALA A 46 1.40 -3.12 2.40
C ALA A 46 1.03 -3.18 0.92
N THR A 47 2.03 -3.31 0.04
CA THR A 47 1.75 -3.52 -1.38
C THR A 47 1.11 -4.89 -1.58
N LYS A 48 0.15 -4.99 -2.51
CA LYS A 48 -0.44 -6.30 -2.85
C LYS A 48 0.58 -7.24 -3.51
N TRP A 49 1.66 -6.66 -4.05
CA TRP A 49 2.67 -7.32 -4.84
C TRP A 49 4.08 -6.81 -4.45
N GLY A 50 5.03 -7.70 -4.12
CA GLY A 50 6.36 -7.32 -3.64
C GLY A 50 7.11 -6.29 -4.52
N PRO A 51 7.31 -6.56 -5.82
CA PRO A 51 7.87 -5.61 -6.79
C PRO A 51 7.21 -4.23 -6.85
N MET A 52 5.94 -4.10 -6.46
CA MET A 52 5.27 -2.79 -6.40
C MET A 52 5.86 -1.88 -5.31
N GLY A 53 6.58 -2.44 -4.33
CA GLY A 53 7.33 -1.67 -3.35
C GLY A 53 8.34 -0.71 -3.98
N HIS A 54 8.92 -1.05 -5.14
CA HIS A 54 9.81 -0.14 -5.85
C HIS A 54 9.09 1.11 -6.38
N PHE A 55 7.84 0.97 -6.85
CA PHE A 55 7.04 2.11 -7.29
C PHE A 55 6.58 2.97 -6.11
N ILE A 56 6.29 2.36 -4.96
CA ILE A 56 6.03 3.10 -3.72
C ILE A 56 7.26 3.92 -3.31
N SER A 57 8.44 3.31 -3.29
CA SER A 57 9.68 4.03 -2.97
C SER A 57 9.92 5.18 -3.94
N LEU A 58 9.74 4.97 -5.24
CA LEU A 58 9.86 6.06 -6.22
C LEU A 58 8.83 7.17 -5.97
N GLY A 59 7.58 6.82 -5.66
CA GLY A 59 6.53 7.76 -5.29
C GLY A 59 6.88 8.59 -4.06
N HIS A 60 7.49 7.99 -3.04
CA HIS A 60 8.00 8.72 -1.86
C HIS A 60 9.02 9.78 -2.24
N TRP A 61 9.99 9.43 -3.09
CA TRP A 61 11.01 10.39 -3.54
C TRP A 61 10.40 11.55 -4.33
N ILE A 62 9.53 11.26 -5.30
CA ILE A 62 8.90 12.27 -6.13
C ILE A 62 8.00 13.18 -5.29
N MET A 63 7.11 12.61 -4.49
CA MET A 63 6.16 13.39 -3.69
C MET A 63 6.86 14.16 -2.58
N GLY A 64 7.85 13.57 -1.91
CA GLY A 64 8.67 14.26 -0.91
C GLY A 64 9.44 15.44 -1.52
N PHE A 65 10.00 15.26 -2.72
CA PHE A 65 10.65 16.35 -3.44
C PHE A 65 9.66 17.47 -3.82
N MET A 66 8.48 17.13 -4.33
CA MET A 66 7.44 18.10 -4.66
C MET A 66 6.93 18.86 -3.43
N GLN A 67 6.72 18.18 -2.32
CA GLN A 67 6.29 18.79 -1.05
C GLN A 67 7.38 19.74 -0.52
N SER A 68 8.65 19.34 -0.62
CA SER A 68 9.79 20.18 -0.25
C SER A 68 9.85 21.47 -1.07
N ILE A 69 9.65 21.41 -2.39
CA ILE A 69 9.58 22.60 -3.26
C ILE A 69 8.42 23.52 -2.87
N ARG A 70 7.28 22.94 -2.48
CA ARG A 70 6.07 23.67 -2.12
C ARG A 70 6.10 24.25 -0.70
N GLY A 71 7.02 23.77 0.15
CA GLY A 71 7.05 24.10 1.58
C GLY A 71 5.91 23.45 2.37
N ASP A 72 5.31 22.38 1.85
CA ASP A 72 4.23 21.65 2.52
C ASP A 72 4.81 20.75 3.64
N GLU A 73 4.03 20.51 4.69
CA GLU A 73 4.41 19.52 5.72
C GLU A 73 4.46 18.10 5.10
N PRO A 74 5.52 17.31 5.39
CA PRO A 74 5.64 15.96 4.85
C PRO A 74 4.43 15.09 5.18
N HIS A 75 3.77 14.57 4.14
CA HIS A 75 2.63 13.66 4.28
C HIS A 75 2.64 12.58 3.22
N PHE A 76 2.01 11.46 3.57
CA PHE A 76 1.80 10.33 2.67
C PHE A 76 0.41 10.42 2.04
N ALA A 77 0.33 10.27 0.73
CA ALA A 77 -0.94 10.23 0.02
C ALA A 77 -1.44 8.78 -0.06
N ILE A 78 -2.39 8.45 0.81
CA ILE A 78 -3.00 7.12 0.90
C ILE A 78 -4.49 7.25 0.57
N GLN A 79 -4.95 6.45 -0.38
CA GLN A 79 -6.35 6.33 -0.75
C GLN A 79 -6.92 5.07 -0.11
N ILE A 80 -7.87 5.25 0.82
CA ILE A 80 -8.64 4.16 1.42
C ILE A 80 -9.74 3.75 0.43
N GLY A 81 -9.80 2.47 0.11
CA GLY A 81 -10.80 1.87 -0.77
C GLY A 81 -11.76 0.96 -0.02
N ALA A 82 -12.39 0.05 -0.77
CA ALA A 82 -13.39 -0.86 -0.24
C ALA A 82 -12.82 -1.80 0.83
N GLU A 83 -13.66 -2.22 1.78
CA GLU A 83 -13.31 -3.25 2.74
C GLU A 83 -13.02 -4.58 2.06
N ILE A 84 -12.08 -5.35 2.62
CA ILE A 84 -11.77 -6.69 2.14
C ILE A 84 -12.96 -7.60 2.48
N LYS A 85 -13.59 -8.18 1.46
CA LYS A 85 -14.69 -9.13 1.66
C LYS A 85 -14.16 -10.39 2.35
N ARG A 86 -14.78 -10.74 3.49
CA ARG A 86 -14.53 -11.98 4.23
C ARG A 86 -15.12 -13.19 3.52
#